data_AF-A0AA39I9Q3-F1
#
_entry.id   AF-A0AA39I9Q3-F1
#
_cell.length_a   1.000
_cell.length_b   1.000
_cell.length_c   1.000
_cell.angle_alpha   90.00
_cell.angle_beta   90.00
_cell.angle_gamma   90.00
#
_symmetry.space_group_name_H-M   'P 1'
#
loop_
_entity.id
_entity.type
_entity.pdbx_description
1 polymer ?
#
loop_
_entity_poly.entity_id
_entity_poly.type
_entity_poly.pdbx_seq_one_letter_code
_entity_poly.pdbx_strand_id
1 'polypeptide(L)'
;MAFSHRLVSILVFLYNFVCAPLLFLAPTLLFTHSKQMILSSCSNSTGPSLGSSTRFSEALDGGNSCYNQRKALYLFAIFNIVRILSHKYERVFYKMNGYCNCAVRQYRPGVYLNSALAVPFLARQVCNAFFDSYGAHFFFVFTVAGCSFVLMLPYVRDMCFLVISVVKGASNNYYSTKGRLVSSVLSVTAYVFIVLINLGYIMCDMSPDWFFFGYPLQFPYLNFPIALFLIHQFVLNAHKQLPHIVYEVMEEDIFAYVIRAKCLNWADCHFATRIHPLLVRPSSCTFLQKREIGQRIKQVNSLNELEPWLADKFRSILVMSKPSYAVSFNNY
;
A
#
# COMPACT_ATOMS: atom_id res chain seq x y z
N MET A 1 13.14 26.37 -11.03
CA MET A 1 12.76 24.93 -11.04
C MET A 1 12.13 24.43 -9.72
N ALA A 2 12.46 24.97 -8.54
CA ALA A 2 11.88 24.52 -7.26
C ALA A 2 10.33 24.68 -7.14
N PHE A 3 9.74 25.63 -7.86
CA PHE A 3 8.30 25.91 -7.85
C PHE A 3 7.48 24.79 -8.52
N SER A 4 7.97 24.24 -9.64
CA SER A 4 7.33 23.14 -10.36
C SER A 4 7.32 21.84 -9.53
N HIS A 5 8.43 21.52 -8.87
CA HIS A 5 8.54 20.33 -8.02
C HIS A 5 7.63 20.40 -6.78
N ARG A 6 7.49 21.58 -6.16
CA ARG A 6 6.55 21.80 -5.04
C ARG A 6 5.10 21.70 -5.49
N LEU A 7 4.75 22.28 -6.64
CA LEU A 7 3.40 22.23 -7.18
C LEU A 7 2.98 20.79 -7.55
N VAL A 8 3.87 20.02 -8.18
CA VAL A 8 3.64 18.59 -8.47
C VAL A 8 3.46 17.81 -7.17
N SER A 9 4.27 18.06 -6.14
CA SER A 9 4.13 17.40 -4.84
C SER A 9 2.80 17.73 -4.15
N ILE A 10 2.31 18.97 -4.27
CA ILE A 10 1.01 19.39 -3.71
C ILE A 10 -0.14 18.73 -4.47
N LEU A 11 -0.07 18.68 -5.81
CA LEU A 11 -1.08 18.01 -6.63
C LEU A 11 -1.15 16.51 -6.35
N VAL A 12 0.00 15.85 -6.20
CA VAL A 12 0.05 14.42 -5.81
C VAL A 12 -0.54 14.21 -4.42
N PHE A 13 -0.27 15.10 -3.46
CA PHE A 13 -0.86 15.04 -2.13
C PHE A 13 -2.38 15.19 -2.17
N LEU A 14 -2.90 16.19 -2.89
CA LEU A 14 -4.34 16.42 -3.06
C LEU A 14 -5.02 15.23 -3.76
N TYR A 15 -4.41 14.70 -4.81
CA TYR A 15 -4.89 13.51 -5.50
C TYR A 15 -5.02 12.32 -4.54
N ASN A 16 -3.99 12.06 -3.74
CA ASN A 16 -4.03 10.97 -2.76
C ASN A 16 -5.06 11.21 -1.65
N PHE A 17 -5.18 12.45 -1.18
CA PHE A 17 -6.12 12.83 -0.12
C PHE A 17 -7.58 12.67 -0.56
N VAL A 18 -7.89 12.92 -1.82
CA VAL A 18 -9.25 12.76 -2.36
C VAL A 18 -9.52 11.33 -2.81
N CYS A 19 -8.60 10.71 -3.56
CA CYS A 19 -8.83 9.40 -4.16
C CYS A 19 -8.82 8.26 -3.14
N ALA A 20 -7.95 8.30 -2.12
CA ALA A 20 -7.86 7.20 -1.15
C ALA A 20 -9.13 7.01 -0.31
N PRO A 21 -9.73 8.05 0.30
CA PRO A 21 -11.00 7.90 1.04
C PRO A 21 -12.16 7.53 0.13
N LEU A 22 -12.21 8.10 -1.08
CA LEU A 22 -13.26 7.80 -2.06
C LEU A 22 -13.21 6.33 -2.48
N LEU A 23 -12.03 5.81 -2.82
CA LEU A 23 -11.86 4.39 -3.18
C LEU A 23 -12.05 3.45 -1.99
N PHE A 24 -11.79 3.91 -0.76
CA PHE A 24 -12.04 3.14 0.46
C PHE A 24 -13.54 2.93 0.72
N LEU A 25 -14.33 4.00 0.57
CA LEU A 25 -15.77 4.04 0.84
C LEU A 25 -16.66 3.74 -0.38
N ALA A 26 -16.08 3.68 -1.58
CA ALA A 26 -16.83 3.46 -2.82
C ALA A 26 -17.78 2.23 -2.77
N PRO A 27 -17.38 1.05 -2.24
CA PRO A 27 -18.30 -0.09 -2.25
C PRO A 27 -19.53 0.13 -1.37
N THR A 28 -19.34 0.72 -0.19
CA THR A 28 -20.43 1.15 0.70
C THR A 28 -21.39 2.11 0.00
N LEU A 29 -20.89 3.19 -0.62
CA LEU A 29 -21.71 4.20 -1.28
C LEU A 29 -22.48 3.62 -2.47
N LEU A 30 -21.82 2.81 -3.30
CA LEU A 30 -22.46 2.18 -4.44
C LEU A 30 -23.53 1.16 -4.00
N PHE A 31 -23.29 0.45 -2.89
CA PHE A 31 -24.28 -0.46 -2.35
C PHE A 31 -25.52 0.27 -1.82
N THR A 32 -25.38 1.34 -1.03
CA THR A 32 -26.54 2.03 -0.44
C THR A 32 -27.48 2.57 -1.50
N HIS A 33 -26.96 3.16 -2.58
CA HIS A 33 -27.77 3.65 -3.69
C HIS A 33 -28.39 2.54 -4.53
N SER A 34 -27.83 1.33 -4.50
CA SER A 34 -28.35 0.18 -5.26
C SER A 34 -29.32 -0.71 -4.50
N LYS A 35 -29.40 -0.58 -3.16
CA LYS A 35 -30.18 -1.47 -2.30
C LYS A 35 -31.64 -1.56 -2.74
N GLN A 36 -32.24 -0.42 -3.09
CA GLN A 36 -33.63 -0.35 -3.57
C GLN A 36 -33.82 -1.04 -4.93
N MET A 37 -32.84 -0.95 -5.83
CA MET A 37 -32.87 -1.65 -7.12
C MET A 37 -32.76 -3.18 -6.94
N ILE A 38 -31.95 -3.65 -5.99
CA ILE A 38 -31.84 -5.08 -5.67
C ILE A 38 -33.19 -5.59 -5.14
N LEU A 39 -33.81 -4.85 -4.22
CA LEU A 39 -35.11 -5.20 -3.63
C LEU A 39 -36.23 -5.25 -4.68
N SER A 40 -36.35 -4.23 -5.54
CA SER A 40 -37.37 -4.21 -6.60
C SER A 40 -37.17 -5.30 -7.66
N SER A 41 -35.93 -5.72 -7.88
CA SER A 41 -35.63 -6.81 -8.81
C SER A 41 -36.15 -8.16 -8.30
N CYS A 42 -36.26 -8.35 -6.98
CA CYS A 42 -36.76 -9.58 -6.35
C CYS A 42 -38.30 -9.60 -6.32
N SER A 43 -38.96 -8.45 -6.13
CA SER A 43 -40.43 -8.35 -6.08
C SER A 43 -41.09 -8.66 -7.42
N ASN A 44 -40.41 -8.44 -8.55
CA ASN A 44 -40.95 -8.72 -9.88
C ASN A 44 -40.88 -10.21 -10.28
N SER A 45 -40.31 -11.08 -9.43
CA SER A 45 -40.22 -12.53 -9.72
C SER A 45 -41.45 -13.32 -9.28
N THR A 46 -42.35 -12.73 -8.47
CA THR A 46 -43.67 -13.29 -8.19
C THR A 46 -44.66 -12.86 -9.28
N GLY A 47 -44.62 -13.56 -10.41
CA GLY A 47 -45.72 -13.53 -11.38
C GLY A 47 -46.99 -14.22 -10.80
N PRO A 48 -48.18 -13.96 -11.37
CA PRO A 48 -49.44 -14.42 -10.81
C PRO A 48 -49.62 -15.93 -11.03
N SER A 49 -49.20 -16.76 -10.08
CA SER A 49 -49.55 -18.18 -10.10
C SER A 49 -50.90 -18.38 -9.42
N LEU A 50 -51.93 -18.46 -10.25
CA LEU A 50 -53.25 -18.98 -9.93
C LEU A 50 -53.12 -20.43 -9.42
N GLY A 51 -53.63 -20.69 -8.22
CA GLY A 51 -53.96 -22.04 -7.73
C GLY A 51 -52.81 -22.86 -7.12
N SER A 52 -52.71 -22.86 -5.79
CA SER A 52 -52.65 -24.05 -4.92
C SER A 52 -52.12 -23.68 -3.53
N SER A 53 -52.93 -23.95 -2.50
CA SER A 53 -52.79 -23.42 -1.14
C SER A 53 -51.79 -24.17 -0.25
N THR A 54 -50.63 -24.55 -0.77
CA THR A 54 -49.59 -25.26 0.01
C THR A 54 -48.17 -24.68 -0.10
N ARG A 55 -47.97 -23.54 -0.79
CA ARG A 55 -46.64 -22.89 -0.95
C ARG A 55 -46.45 -21.57 -0.21
N PHE A 56 -47.14 -21.33 0.90
CA PHE A 56 -46.94 -20.09 1.66
C PHE A 56 -45.70 -20.11 2.56
N SER A 57 -45.15 -21.30 2.87
CA SER A 57 -43.89 -21.41 3.63
C SER A 57 -42.64 -21.28 2.74
N GLU A 58 -42.67 -21.75 1.49
CA GLU A 58 -41.54 -21.61 0.55
C GLU A 58 -41.40 -20.19 -0.03
N ALA A 59 -42.47 -19.38 -0.02
CA ALA A 59 -42.44 -18.02 -0.56
C ALA A 59 -41.74 -17.00 0.36
N LEU A 60 -41.69 -17.25 1.67
CA LEU A 60 -40.94 -16.42 2.63
C LEU A 60 -39.43 -16.72 2.58
N ASP A 61 -39.03 -17.98 2.36
CA ASP A 61 -37.63 -18.37 2.17
C ASP A 61 -37.11 -18.04 0.75
N GLY A 62 -37.98 -18.10 -0.27
CA GLY A 62 -37.67 -17.69 -1.65
C GLY A 62 -37.34 -16.20 -1.78
N GLY A 63 -38.02 -15.33 -1.04
CA GLY A 63 -37.75 -13.89 -1.01
C GLY A 63 -36.40 -13.55 -0.37
N ASN A 64 -36.04 -14.27 0.70
CA ASN A 64 -34.80 -14.06 1.43
C ASN A 64 -33.59 -14.64 0.68
N SER A 65 -33.73 -15.83 0.07
CA SER A 65 -32.69 -16.46 -0.75
C SER A 65 -32.41 -15.70 -2.05
N CYS A 66 -33.46 -15.25 -2.77
CA CYS A 66 -33.31 -14.43 -3.97
C CYS A 66 -32.61 -13.10 -3.67
N TYR A 67 -33.02 -12.42 -2.60
CA TYR A 67 -32.38 -11.18 -2.16
C TYR A 67 -30.92 -11.40 -1.79
N ASN A 68 -30.59 -12.45 -1.02
CA ASN A 68 -29.22 -12.75 -0.61
C ASN A 68 -28.31 -13.10 -1.79
N GLN A 69 -28.79 -13.89 -2.77
CA GLN A 69 -28.05 -14.21 -3.98
C GLN A 69 -27.76 -12.97 -4.84
N ARG A 70 -28.79 -12.14 -5.09
CA ARG A 70 -28.62 -10.92 -5.89
C ARG A 70 -27.75 -9.88 -5.18
N LYS A 71 -27.92 -9.73 -3.87
CA LYS A 71 -27.05 -8.91 -3.02
C LYS A 71 -25.59 -9.35 -3.13
N ALA A 72 -25.31 -10.65 -3.02
CA ALA A 72 -23.97 -11.19 -3.08
C ALA A 72 -23.30 -10.95 -4.44
N LEU A 73 -24.01 -11.23 -5.55
CA LEU A 73 -23.52 -10.98 -6.91
C LEU A 73 -23.25 -9.50 -7.18
N TYR A 74 -24.15 -8.63 -6.73
CA TYR A 74 -24.02 -7.19 -6.92
C TYR A 74 -22.86 -6.61 -6.11
N LEU A 75 -22.71 -7.02 -4.84
CA LEU A 75 -21.57 -6.66 -4.00
C LEU A 75 -20.25 -7.17 -4.58
N PHE A 76 -20.24 -8.39 -5.13
CA PHE A 76 -19.08 -8.94 -5.82
C PHE A 76 -18.70 -8.07 -7.03
N ALA A 77 -19.67 -7.69 -7.87
CA ALA A 77 -19.41 -6.85 -9.05
C ALA A 77 -18.84 -5.48 -8.65
N ILE A 78 -19.46 -4.79 -7.69
CA ILE A 78 -18.97 -3.50 -7.17
C ILE A 78 -17.55 -3.65 -6.63
N PHE A 79 -17.33 -4.63 -5.75
CA PHE A 79 -16.04 -4.81 -5.11
C PHE A 79 -14.94 -5.03 -6.16
N ASN A 80 -15.19 -5.86 -7.18
CA ASN A 80 -14.21 -6.10 -8.24
C ASN A 80 -13.90 -4.83 -9.05
N ILE A 81 -14.92 -4.04 -9.42
CA ILE A 81 -14.71 -2.76 -10.13
C ILE A 81 -13.88 -1.80 -9.28
N VAL A 82 -14.26 -1.59 -8.02
CA VAL A 82 -13.55 -0.71 -7.09
C VAL A 82 -12.12 -1.22 -6.85
N ARG A 83 -11.90 -2.53 -6.77
CA ARG A 83 -10.57 -3.12 -6.61
C ARG A 83 -9.69 -2.89 -7.83
N ILE A 84 -10.22 -3.03 -9.05
CA ILE A 84 -9.47 -2.73 -10.29
C ILE A 84 -9.01 -1.27 -10.30
N LEU A 85 -9.91 -0.34 -9.97
CA LEU A 85 -9.59 1.09 -9.86
C LEU A 85 -8.54 1.35 -8.78
N SER A 86 -8.69 0.69 -7.63
CA SER A 86 -7.77 0.83 -6.50
C SER A 86 -6.38 0.28 -6.81
N HIS A 87 -6.29 -0.85 -7.50
CA HIS A 87 -5.01 -1.41 -7.96
C HIS A 87 -4.31 -0.49 -8.97
N LYS A 88 -5.06 0.16 -9.86
CA LYS A 88 -4.52 1.17 -10.76
C LYS A 88 -4.00 2.38 -9.97
N TYR A 89 -4.75 2.85 -8.98
CA TYR A 89 -4.32 3.90 -8.06
C TYR A 89 -3.03 3.51 -7.32
N GLU A 90 -2.95 2.31 -6.75
CA GLU A 90 -1.76 1.80 -6.03
C GLU A 90 -0.51 1.81 -6.92
N ARG A 91 -0.64 1.37 -8.18
CA ARG A 91 0.47 1.41 -9.15
C ARG A 91 0.91 2.83 -9.48
N VAL A 92 -0.04 3.75 -9.64
CA VAL A 92 0.26 5.17 -9.91
C VAL A 92 0.93 5.80 -8.69
N PHE A 93 0.40 5.57 -7.50
CA PHE A 93 0.96 6.03 -6.23
C PHE A 93 2.39 5.54 -6.03
N TYR A 94 2.67 4.28 -6.36
CA TYR A 94 3.99 3.68 -6.25
C TYR A 94 4.99 4.36 -7.20
N LYS A 95 4.58 4.64 -8.44
CA LYS A 95 5.43 5.30 -9.46
C LYS A 95 5.67 6.78 -9.14
N MET A 96 4.61 7.54 -8.84
CA MET A 96 4.68 8.99 -8.64
C MET A 96 5.57 9.39 -7.47
N ASN A 97 5.62 8.58 -6.43
CA ASN A 97 6.42 8.89 -5.25
C ASN A 97 7.88 8.38 -5.34
N GLY A 98 8.33 7.88 -6.50
CA GLY A 98 9.71 7.41 -6.68
C GLY A 98 10.06 6.17 -5.83
N TYR A 99 9.07 5.45 -5.34
CA TYR A 99 9.24 4.31 -4.45
C TYR A 99 9.89 3.10 -5.12
N CYS A 100 9.96 3.11 -6.45
CA CYS A 100 10.76 2.19 -7.25
C CYS A 100 12.24 2.18 -6.85
N ASN A 101 12.76 3.21 -6.17
CA ASN A 101 14.17 3.30 -5.78
C ASN A 101 14.41 2.91 -4.30
N CYS A 102 13.40 2.38 -3.62
CA CYS A 102 13.53 1.89 -2.25
C CYS A 102 13.64 0.36 -2.25
N ALA A 103 14.77 -0.18 -1.76
CA ALA A 103 15.06 -1.61 -1.80
C ALA A 103 13.92 -2.46 -1.21
N VAL A 104 13.46 -2.16 0.02
CA VAL A 104 12.38 -2.94 0.66
C VAL A 104 11.09 -2.93 -0.14
N ARG A 105 10.78 -1.80 -0.79
CA ARG A 105 9.52 -1.65 -1.52
C ARG A 105 9.53 -2.38 -2.85
N GLN A 106 10.68 -2.48 -3.50
CA GLN A 106 10.84 -3.32 -4.69
C GLN A 106 10.54 -4.79 -4.36
N TYR A 107 11.05 -5.30 -3.23
CA TYR A 107 10.85 -6.69 -2.83
C TYR A 107 9.45 -6.97 -2.26
N ARG A 108 8.85 -5.99 -1.57
CA ARG A 108 7.55 -6.12 -0.89
C ARG A 108 6.70 -4.85 -1.07
N PRO A 109 6.14 -4.63 -2.28
CA PRO A 109 5.38 -3.41 -2.57
C PRO A 109 4.01 -3.35 -1.87
N GLY A 110 3.52 -4.45 -1.29
CA GLY A 110 2.22 -4.51 -0.62
C GLY A 110 1.04 -4.27 -1.57
N VAL A 111 1.23 -4.52 -2.86
CA VAL A 111 0.19 -4.38 -3.89
C VAL A 111 -0.49 -5.74 -4.06
N TYR A 112 -1.78 -5.82 -3.71
CA TYR A 112 -2.51 -7.08 -3.67
C TYR A 112 -3.62 -7.12 -4.73
N LEU A 113 -3.47 -7.91 -5.78
CA LEU A 113 -4.54 -8.08 -6.77
C LEU A 113 -5.51 -9.16 -6.27
N ASN A 114 -6.51 -8.79 -5.46
CA ASN A 114 -7.31 -9.78 -4.73
C ASN A 114 -8.81 -9.59 -4.89
N SER A 115 -9.26 -9.76 -6.14
CA SER A 115 -10.61 -10.29 -6.43
C SER A 115 -10.88 -11.64 -5.72
N ALA A 116 -9.82 -12.37 -5.34
CA ALA A 116 -9.90 -13.67 -4.70
C ALA A 116 -10.62 -13.67 -3.33
N LEU A 117 -10.59 -12.58 -2.55
CA LEU A 117 -11.27 -12.53 -1.25
C LEU A 117 -12.80 -12.41 -1.38
N ALA A 118 -13.27 -11.93 -2.52
CA ALA A 118 -14.69 -11.88 -2.82
C ALA A 118 -15.25 -13.26 -3.19
N VAL A 119 -14.40 -14.21 -3.61
CA VAL A 119 -14.83 -15.55 -4.00
C VAL A 119 -15.30 -16.38 -2.79
N PRO A 120 -14.55 -16.52 -1.69
CA PRO A 120 -15.05 -17.23 -0.51
C PRO A 120 -16.27 -16.57 0.12
N PHE A 121 -16.33 -15.23 0.12
CA PHE A 121 -17.51 -14.51 0.59
C PHE A 121 -18.74 -14.78 -0.28
N LEU A 122 -18.59 -14.74 -1.61
CA LEU A 122 -19.67 -15.07 -2.53
C LEU A 122 -20.12 -16.52 -2.35
N ALA A 123 -19.16 -17.45 -2.29
CA ALA A 123 -19.43 -18.87 -2.07
C ALA A 123 -20.21 -19.08 -0.77
N ARG A 124 -19.84 -18.40 0.32
CA ARG A 124 -20.57 -18.49 1.57
C ARG A 124 -21.98 -17.88 1.48
N GLN A 125 -22.13 -16.68 0.92
CA GLN A 125 -23.43 -16.02 0.83
C GLN A 125 -24.44 -16.76 -0.07
N VAL A 126 -23.97 -17.28 -1.20
CA VAL A 126 -24.81 -18.05 -2.12
C VAL A 126 -25.17 -19.39 -1.53
N CYS A 127 -24.19 -20.07 -0.92
CA CYS A 127 -24.39 -21.44 -0.47
C CYS A 127 -25.03 -21.54 0.93
N ASN A 128 -24.96 -20.49 1.78
CA ASN A 128 -25.65 -20.45 3.08
C ASN A 128 -27.14 -20.81 2.99
N ALA A 129 -27.83 -20.33 1.95
CA ALA A 129 -29.24 -20.62 1.72
C ALA A 129 -29.53 -22.11 1.44
N PHE A 130 -28.54 -22.88 1.01
CA PHE A 130 -28.69 -24.31 0.71
C PHE A 130 -28.29 -25.21 1.89
N PHE A 131 -27.54 -24.71 2.87
CA PHE A 131 -26.93 -25.56 3.89
C PHE A 131 -27.87 -26.02 5.00
N ASP A 132 -28.83 -25.18 5.37
CA ASP A 132 -29.82 -25.52 6.39
C ASP A 132 -30.67 -26.73 5.97
N SER A 133 -30.78 -27.00 4.66
CA SER A 133 -31.54 -28.14 4.11
C SER A 133 -30.77 -29.47 4.06
N TYR A 134 -29.43 -29.48 4.01
CA TYR A 134 -28.66 -30.71 3.71
C TYR A 134 -27.78 -31.21 4.87
N GLY A 135 -27.71 -30.52 6.01
CA GLY A 135 -26.97 -30.98 7.20
C GLY A 135 -25.44 -31.06 7.04
N ALA A 136 -24.89 -30.63 5.91
CA ALA A 136 -23.46 -30.67 5.58
C ALA A 136 -22.70 -29.36 5.94
N HIS A 137 -23.29 -28.53 6.79
CA HIS A 137 -22.79 -27.18 7.14
C HIS A 137 -21.31 -27.20 7.58
N PHE A 138 -20.91 -28.20 8.37
CA PHE A 138 -19.54 -28.31 8.89
C PHE A 138 -18.50 -28.46 7.77
N PHE A 139 -18.63 -29.46 6.88
CA PHE A 139 -17.65 -29.72 5.82
C PHE A 139 -17.47 -28.52 4.87
N PHE A 140 -18.56 -27.83 4.55
CA PHE A 140 -18.50 -26.66 3.69
C PHE A 140 -17.81 -25.47 4.37
N VAL A 141 -18.16 -25.18 5.63
CA VAL A 141 -17.50 -24.11 6.40
C VAL A 141 -15.99 -24.36 6.50
N PHE A 142 -15.56 -25.59 6.77
CA PHE A 142 -14.13 -25.93 6.80
C PHE A 142 -13.45 -25.75 5.44
N THR A 143 -14.12 -26.11 4.33
CA THR A 143 -13.59 -25.97 2.98
C THR A 143 -13.44 -24.49 2.59
N VAL A 144 -14.47 -23.68 2.85
CA VAL A 144 -14.43 -22.22 2.61
C VAL A 144 -13.41 -21.55 3.50
N ALA A 145 -13.34 -21.92 4.78
CA ALA A 145 -12.35 -21.42 5.72
C ALA A 145 -10.91 -21.73 5.24
N GLY A 146 -10.64 -22.97 4.85
CA GLY A 146 -9.34 -23.39 4.32
C GLY A 146 -8.95 -22.65 3.04
N CYS A 147 -9.88 -22.55 2.07
CA CYS A 147 -9.64 -21.80 0.83
C CYS A 147 -9.41 -20.30 1.10
N SER A 148 -10.21 -19.70 2.00
CA SER A 148 -10.06 -18.30 2.40
C SER A 148 -8.70 -18.03 3.04
N PHE A 149 -8.24 -18.92 3.91
CA PHE A 149 -6.94 -18.82 4.55
C PHE A 149 -5.80 -18.84 3.52
N VAL A 150 -5.84 -19.77 2.57
CA VAL A 150 -4.85 -19.88 1.48
C VAL A 150 -4.80 -18.59 0.66
N LEU A 151 -5.96 -18.02 0.33
CA LEU A 151 -6.06 -16.75 -0.41
C LEU A 151 -5.58 -15.54 0.40
N MET A 152 -5.64 -15.60 1.73
CA MET A 152 -5.14 -14.57 2.64
C MET A 152 -3.64 -14.69 2.94
N LEU A 153 -2.98 -15.80 2.58
CA LEU A 153 -1.54 -16.02 2.85
C LEU A 153 -0.63 -14.86 2.41
N PRO A 154 -0.81 -14.20 1.25
CA PRO A 154 0.03 -13.06 0.87
C PRO A 154 -0.03 -11.91 1.88
N TYR A 155 -1.22 -11.62 2.44
CA TYR A 155 -1.38 -10.58 3.46
C TYR A 155 -0.74 -10.98 4.77
N VAL A 156 -0.91 -12.24 5.18
CA VAL A 156 -0.31 -12.77 6.42
C VAL A 156 1.21 -12.77 6.31
N ARG A 157 1.76 -13.15 5.16
CA ARG A 157 3.21 -13.11 4.92
C ARG A 157 3.77 -11.70 5.04
N ASP A 158 3.12 -10.73 4.42
CA ASP A 158 3.56 -9.34 4.44
C ASP A 158 3.32 -8.70 5.83
N MET A 159 2.24 -9.09 6.54
CA MET A 159 2.01 -8.77 7.95
C MET A 159 3.17 -9.25 8.83
N CYS A 160 3.53 -10.54 8.74
CA CYS A 160 4.65 -11.11 9.50
C CYS A 160 5.95 -10.37 9.20
N PHE A 161 6.21 -10.05 7.93
CA PHE A 161 7.38 -9.25 7.54
C PHE A 161 7.38 -7.86 8.20
N LEU A 162 6.26 -7.14 8.18
CA LEU A 162 6.14 -5.82 8.82
C LEU A 162 6.36 -5.90 10.32
N VAL A 163 5.72 -6.87 11.00
CA VAL A 163 5.87 -7.11 12.44
C VAL A 163 7.34 -7.36 12.79
N ILE A 164 7.97 -8.33 12.12
CA ILE A 164 9.39 -8.67 12.36
C ILE A 164 10.28 -7.45 12.12
N SER A 165 10.03 -6.71 11.05
CA SER A 165 10.84 -5.55 10.69
C SER A 165 10.69 -4.43 11.73
N VAL A 166 9.49 -4.14 12.21
CA VAL A 166 9.27 -3.11 13.24
C VAL A 166 9.88 -3.52 14.58
N VAL A 167 9.74 -4.78 14.99
CA VAL A 167 10.37 -5.32 16.22
C VAL A 167 11.89 -5.22 16.15
N LYS A 168 12.50 -5.67 15.03
CA LYS A 168 13.94 -5.53 14.80
C LYS A 168 14.37 -4.06 14.77
N GLY A 169 13.57 -3.19 14.16
CA GLY A 169 13.81 -1.75 14.13
C GLY A 169 13.78 -1.12 15.51
N ALA A 170 12.84 -1.53 16.37
CA ALA A 170 12.75 -1.09 17.75
C ALA A 170 13.97 -1.54 18.57
N SER A 171 14.37 -2.81 18.46
CA SER A 171 15.52 -3.37 19.18
C SER A 171 16.85 -2.70 18.78
N ASN A 172 17.03 -2.34 17.51
CA ASN A 172 18.28 -1.79 16.99
C ASN A 172 18.31 -0.24 16.92
N ASN A 173 17.47 0.45 17.70
CA ASN A 173 17.36 1.92 17.72
C ASN A 173 17.29 2.51 16.30
N TYR A 174 16.40 1.96 15.47
CA TYR A 174 16.26 2.37 14.07
C TYR A 174 15.58 3.73 13.93
N TYR A 175 14.58 3.99 14.77
CA TYR A 175 13.78 5.20 14.70
C TYR A 175 14.50 6.38 15.33
N SER A 176 14.55 7.50 14.61
CA SER A 176 15.17 8.74 15.08
C SER A 176 14.42 9.39 16.24
N THR A 177 13.11 9.19 16.34
CA THR A 177 12.25 9.76 17.37
C THR A 177 11.31 8.71 17.94
N LYS A 178 11.01 8.80 19.24
CA LYS A 178 10.05 7.90 19.91
C LYS A 178 8.66 7.96 19.26
N GLY A 179 8.23 9.13 18.78
CA GLY A 179 6.95 9.29 18.07
C GLY A 179 6.86 8.46 16.78
N ARG A 180 7.96 8.36 16.00
CA ARG A 180 7.98 7.52 14.78
C ARG A 180 7.92 6.03 15.11
N LEU A 181 8.57 5.61 16.21
CA LEU A 181 8.46 4.25 16.71
C LEU A 181 7.01 3.92 17.11
N VAL A 182 6.39 4.75 17.97
CA VAL A 182 5.00 4.55 18.42
C VAL A 182 4.05 4.50 17.24
N SER A 183 4.17 5.42 16.29
CA SER A 183 3.32 5.44 15.10
C SER A 183 3.49 4.20 14.22
N SER A 184 4.72 3.68 14.08
CA SER A 184 4.99 2.44 13.33
C SER A 184 4.41 1.21 14.03
N VAL A 185 4.51 1.15 15.36
CA VAL A 185 3.91 0.08 16.18
C VAL A 185 2.39 0.11 16.05
N LEU A 186 1.75 1.27 16.26
CA LEU A 186 0.30 1.44 16.10
C LEU A 186 -0.17 1.04 14.70
N SER A 187 0.59 1.41 13.67
CA SER A 187 0.27 1.05 12.28
C SER A 187 0.32 -0.45 12.04
N VAL A 188 1.35 -1.14 12.55
CA VAL A 188 1.43 -2.60 12.44
C VAL A 188 0.32 -3.28 13.24
N THR A 189 0.00 -2.80 14.45
CA THR A 189 -1.11 -3.32 15.24
C THR A 189 -2.44 -3.17 14.49
N ALA A 190 -2.69 -2.01 13.89
CA ALA A 190 -3.86 -1.78 13.04
C ALA A 190 -3.89 -2.72 11.84
N TYR A 191 -2.75 -2.95 11.18
CA TYR A 191 -2.64 -3.90 10.07
C TYR A 191 -3.05 -5.33 10.51
N VAL A 192 -2.47 -5.81 11.61
CA VAL A 192 -2.77 -7.15 12.18
C VAL A 192 -4.26 -7.26 12.51
N PHE A 193 -4.81 -6.25 13.19
CA PHE A 193 -6.22 -6.21 13.57
C PHE A 193 -7.16 -6.28 12.36
N ILE A 194 -6.91 -5.48 11.32
CA ILE A 194 -7.70 -5.50 10.08
C ILE A 194 -7.64 -6.88 9.43
N VAL A 195 -6.46 -7.49 9.32
CA VAL A 195 -6.31 -8.82 8.72
C VAL A 195 -7.08 -9.88 9.52
N LEU A 196 -6.93 -9.90 10.85
CA LEU A 196 -7.58 -10.90 11.71
C LEU A 196 -9.11 -10.77 11.69
N ILE A 197 -9.65 -9.56 11.71
CA ILE A 197 -11.10 -9.34 11.65
C ILE A 197 -11.68 -9.77 10.32
N ASN A 198 -11.04 -9.37 9.20
CA ASN A 198 -11.53 -9.79 7.89
C ASN A 198 -11.40 -11.30 7.71
N LEU A 199 -10.35 -11.92 8.24
CA LEU A 199 -10.17 -13.37 8.23
C LEU A 199 -11.28 -14.06 9.04
N GLY A 200 -11.53 -13.62 10.29
CA GLY A 200 -12.59 -14.16 11.14
C GLY A 200 -13.99 -13.96 10.54
N TYR A 201 -14.23 -12.81 9.93
CA TYR A 201 -15.48 -12.52 9.24
C TYR A 201 -15.69 -13.44 8.04
N ILE A 202 -14.69 -13.58 7.15
CA ILE A 202 -14.82 -14.40 5.95
C ILE A 202 -14.92 -15.89 6.31
N MET A 203 -14.09 -16.38 7.23
CA MET A 203 -14.02 -17.80 7.59
C MET A 203 -15.19 -18.27 8.46
N CYS A 204 -15.59 -17.47 9.46
CA CYS A 204 -16.45 -17.95 10.55
C CYS A 204 -17.76 -17.16 10.72
N ASP A 205 -18.02 -16.17 9.86
CA ASP A 205 -19.15 -15.22 10.01
C ASP A 205 -19.20 -14.52 11.37
N MET A 206 -18.03 -14.37 11.98
CA MET A 206 -17.90 -13.62 13.22
C MET A 206 -17.79 -12.13 12.86
N SER A 207 -18.88 -11.53 12.36
CA SER A 207 -18.95 -10.07 12.24
C SER A 207 -19.31 -9.45 13.58
N PRO A 208 -18.51 -8.50 14.07
CA PRO A 208 -19.05 -7.47 14.91
C PRO A 208 -20.02 -6.61 14.09
N ASP A 209 -21.20 -6.30 14.62
CA ASP A 209 -22.13 -5.33 14.04
C ASP A 209 -21.60 -3.90 14.19
N TRP A 210 -20.52 -3.59 13.48
CA TRP A 210 -19.90 -2.27 13.51
C TRP A 210 -20.46 -1.38 12.42
N PHE A 211 -21.11 -0.31 12.85
CA PHE A 211 -21.66 0.71 11.97
C PHE A 211 -21.04 2.07 12.31
N PHE A 212 -20.75 2.85 11.27
CA PHE A 212 -20.31 4.24 11.40
C PHE A 212 -21.16 5.12 10.51
N PHE A 213 -21.87 6.10 11.10
CA PHE A 213 -22.90 6.90 10.43
C PHE A 213 -23.91 6.05 9.62
N GLY A 214 -24.30 4.88 10.16
CA GLY A 214 -25.23 3.96 9.51
C GLY A 214 -24.62 3.06 8.43
N TYR A 215 -23.31 3.15 8.18
CA TYR A 215 -22.61 2.34 7.19
C TYR A 215 -21.88 1.15 7.82
N PRO A 216 -22.03 -0.07 7.29
CA PRO A 216 -21.36 -1.25 7.81
C PRO A 216 -19.84 -1.18 7.58
N LEU A 217 -19.06 -1.33 8.65
CA LEU A 217 -17.59 -1.29 8.63
C LEU A 217 -16.98 -2.69 8.41
N GLN A 218 -17.44 -3.40 7.39
CA GLN A 218 -16.97 -4.74 7.09
C GLN A 218 -16.79 -4.96 5.60
N PHE A 219 -16.00 -5.96 5.25
CA PHE A 219 -16.00 -6.49 3.89
C PHE A 219 -17.41 -7.00 3.51
N PRO A 220 -17.87 -6.88 2.26
CA PRO A 220 -17.27 -6.21 1.10
C PRO A 220 -17.61 -4.72 0.97
N TYR A 221 -18.22 -4.12 1.99
CA TYR A 221 -18.61 -2.70 1.98
C TYR A 221 -17.39 -1.78 2.05
N LEU A 222 -16.34 -2.18 2.77
CA LEU A 222 -15.07 -1.48 2.79
C LEU A 222 -14.04 -2.12 1.87
N ASN A 223 -13.33 -1.29 1.12
CA ASN A 223 -12.19 -1.69 0.32
C ASN A 223 -10.92 -1.79 1.21
N PHE A 224 -10.89 -2.76 2.12
CA PHE A 224 -9.75 -2.92 3.02
C PHE A 224 -8.38 -3.15 2.33
N PRO A 225 -8.27 -3.70 1.10
CA PRO A 225 -6.97 -3.79 0.42
C PRO A 225 -6.28 -2.44 0.27
N ILE A 226 -7.02 -1.34 0.01
CA ILE A 226 -6.41 -0.01 -0.07
C ILE A 226 -5.92 0.47 1.31
N ALA A 227 -6.65 0.15 2.38
CA ALA A 227 -6.24 0.49 3.74
C ALA A 227 -4.96 -0.26 4.14
N LEU A 228 -4.89 -1.57 3.88
CA LEU A 228 -3.69 -2.37 4.10
C LEU A 228 -2.51 -1.85 3.28
N PHE A 229 -2.72 -1.49 2.01
CA PHE A 229 -1.68 -0.87 1.18
C PHE A 229 -1.15 0.42 1.79
N LEU A 230 -2.03 1.33 2.23
CA LEU A 230 -1.62 2.61 2.80
C LEU A 230 -0.86 2.43 4.12
N ILE A 231 -1.33 1.55 5.00
CA ILE A 231 -0.66 1.22 6.27
C ILE A 231 0.72 0.57 6.00
N HIS A 232 0.78 -0.36 5.06
CA HIS A 232 2.02 -1.01 4.64
C HIS A 232 3.03 0.04 4.14
N GLN A 233 2.62 0.92 3.23
CA GLN A 233 3.47 1.98 2.71
C GLN A 233 3.88 2.98 3.80
N PHE A 234 3.00 3.27 4.75
CA PHE A 234 3.32 4.12 5.90
C PHE A 234 4.47 3.54 6.73
N VAL A 235 4.43 2.25 7.07
CA VAL A 235 5.51 1.60 7.82
C VAL A 235 6.81 1.59 7.00
N LEU A 236 6.73 1.29 5.70
CA LEU A 236 7.88 1.29 4.80
C LEU A 236 8.44 2.69 4.48
N ASN A 237 7.75 3.77 4.86
CA ASN A 237 8.26 5.14 4.79
C ASN A 237 9.34 5.47 5.82
N ALA A 238 9.46 4.67 6.87
CA ALA A 238 10.51 4.90 7.86
C ALA A 238 11.90 4.53 7.31
N HIS A 239 12.80 5.50 7.31
CA HIS A 239 14.21 5.35 6.93
C HIS A 239 15.12 5.79 8.07
N LYS A 240 16.16 5.01 8.36
CA LYS A 240 17.20 5.40 9.31
C LYS A 240 18.28 6.18 8.58
N GLN A 241 18.47 7.44 8.96
CA GLN A 241 19.61 8.21 8.48
C GLN A 241 20.87 7.79 9.23
N LEU A 242 21.92 7.50 8.47
CA LEU A 242 23.26 7.23 9.00
C LEU A 242 24.01 8.57 9.17
N PRO A 243 25.07 8.59 9.99
CA PRO A 243 25.94 9.75 10.03
C PRO A 243 26.51 10.04 8.64
N HIS A 244 26.70 11.32 8.35
CA HIS A 244 27.22 11.77 7.07
C HIS A 244 28.67 11.33 6.86
N ILE A 245 29.02 11.16 5.58
CA ILE A 245 30.38 10.90 5.11
C ILE A 245 30.64 11.87 3.96
N VAL A 246 31.80 12.52 3.98
CA VAL A 246 32.23 13.35 2.86
C VAL A 246 33.08 12.49 1.93
N TYR A 247 32.71 12.42 0.66
CA TYR A 247 33.50 11.75 -0.35
C TYR A 247 34.36 12.78 -1.08
N GLU A 248 35.65 12.50 -1.17
CA GLU A 248 36.62 13.23 -2.00
C GLU A 248 36.85 12.38 -3.24
N VAL A 249 36.26 12.78 -4.37
CA VAL A 249 36.39 12.08 -5.66
C VAL A 249 37.44 12.81 -6.50
N MET A 250 38.62 12.20 -6.66
CA MET A 250 39.78 12.87 -7.27
C MET A 250 39.61 13.11 -8.77
N GLU A 251 39.15 12.11 -9.54
CA GLU A 251 38.98 12.22 -10.99
C GLU A 251 37.96 13.28 -11.40
N GLU A 252 36.84 13.36 -10.67
CA GLU A 252 35.78 14.33 -10.94
C GLU A 252 36.04 15.68 -10.26
N ASP A 253 37.11 15.80 -9.46
CA ASP A 253 37.49 16.99 -8.68
C ASP A 253 36.34 17.57 -7.84
N ILE A 254 35.66 16.71 -7.07
CA ILE A 254 34.47 17.08 -6.30
C ILE A 254 34.54 16.53 -4.87
N PHE A 255 34.21 17.40 -3.91
CA PHE A 255 33.76 16.97 -2.59
C PHE A 255 32.24 16.81 -2.58
N ALA A 256 31.75 15.70 -2.04
CA ALA A 256 30.32 15.47 -1.90
C ALA A 256 29.95 15.02 -0.49
N TYR A 257 29.02 15.75 0.11
CA TYR A 257 28.42 15.42 1.39
C TYR A 257 27.31 14.38 1.20
N VAL A 258 27.49 13.18 1.74
CA VAL A 258 26.56 12.06 1.55
C VAL A 258 25.91 11.68 2.88
N ILE A 259 24.58 11.82 2.94
CA ILE A 259 23.73 11.27 4.01
C ILE A 259 23.17 9.94 3.52
N ARG A 260 23.78 8.82 3.91
CA ARG A 260 23.22 7.49 3.63
C ARG A 260 21.97 7.26 4.46
N ALA A 261 21.00 6.56 3.88
CA ALA A 261 19.80 6.11 4.58
C ALA A 261 19.63 4.61 4.41
N LYS A 262 19.21 3.91 5.48
CA LYS A 262 18.85 2.50 5.45
C LYS A 262 17.34 2.33 5.52
N CYS A 263 16.83 1.30 4.84
CA CYS A 263 15.45 0.83 4.98
C CYS A 263 15.26 -0.06 6.22
N LEU A 264 14.02 -0.43 6.52
CA LEU A 264 13.67 -1.25 7.70
C LEU A 264 14.36 -2.63 7.71
N ASN A 265 14.70 -3.18 6.54
CA ASN A 265 15.46 -4.42 6.41
C ASN A 265 16.99 -4.22 6.50
N TRP A 266 17.46 -3.03 6.86
CA TRP A 266 18.88 -2.63 6.91
C TRP A 266 19.62 -2.54 5.58
N ALA A 267 18.95 -2.72 4.44
CA ALA A 267 19.52 -2.43 3.13
C ALA A 267 19.64 -0.92 2.91
N ASP A 268 20.64 -0.51 2.11
CA ASP A 268 20.77 0.89 1.71
C ASP A 268 19.59 1.33 0.85
N CYS A 269 19.07 2.52 1.17
CA CYS A 269 17.94 3.10 0.47
C CYS A 269 18.45 4.11 -0.56
N HIS A 270 18.33 3.75 -1.84
CA HIS A 270 18.65 4.64 -2.94
C HIS A 270 17.79 5.89 -2.91
N PHE A 271 16.49 5.76 -2.67
CA PHE A 271 15.55 6.88 -2.61
C PHE A 271 15.89 7.88 -1.49
N ALA A 272 16.08 7.42 -0.26
CA ALA A 272 16.22 8.28 0.91
C ALA A 272 17.64 8.84 1.13
N THR A 273 18.66 8.21 0.52
CA THR A 273 20.04 8.71 0.57
C THR A 273 20.15 10.07 -0.11
N ARG A 274 20.87 11.03 0.47
CA ARG A 274 21.04 12.37 -0.14
C ARG A 274 22.52 12.62 -0.40
N ILE A 275 22.81 13.23 -1.54
CA ILE A 275 24.15 13.61 -1.95
C ILE A 275 24.09 15.10 -2.27
N HIS A 276 24.95 15.86 -1.62
CA HIS A 276 25.08 17.30 -1.78
C HIS A 276 26.51 17.60 -2.23
N PRO A 277 26.74 17.91 -3.51
CA PRO A 277 28.06 18.36 -3.94
C PRO A 277 28.40 19.67 -3.23
N LEU A 278 29.63 19.76 -2.73
CA LEU A 278 30.16 20.99 -2.15
C LEU A 278 30.73 21.87 -3.27
N LEU A 279 30.72 23.18 -3.03
CA LEU A 279 31.26 24.15 -3.98
C LEU A 279 32.80 24.16 -4.01
N VAL A 280 33.43 23.72 -2.93
CA VAL A 280 34.89 23.62 -2.81
C VAL A 280 35.36 22.40 -3.59
N ARG A 281 36.42 22.56 -4.39
CA ARG A 281 37.05 21.48 -5.15
C ARG A 281 38.27 20.94 -4.41
N PRO A 282 38.54 19.61 -4.45
CA PRO A 282 39.77 19.01 -3.96
C PRO A 282 41.04 19.69 -4.46
N SER A 283 41.12 19.99 -5.75
CA SER A 283 42.28 20.63 -6.40
C SER A 283 42.62 22.01 -5.86
N SER A 284 41.61 22.77 -5.42
CA SER A 284 41.76 24.14 -4.93
C SER A 284 41.59 24.26 -3.41
N CYS A 285 41.50 23.14 -2.68
CA CYS A 285 41.17 23.14 -1.27
C CYS A 285 42.39 23.49 -0.40
N THR A 286 42.27 24.51 0.45
CA THR A 286 43.31 24.81 1.44
C THR A 286 43.21 23.87 2.65
N PHE A 287 44.31 23.73 3.41
CA PHE A 287 44.33 22.89 4.62
C PHE A 287 43.28 23.31 5.66
N LEU A 288 42.99 24.61 5.78
CA LEU A 288 41.96 25.15 6.67
C LEU A 288 40.55 24.75 6.20
N GLN A 289 40.25 24.90 4.91
CA GLN A 289 38.96 24.46 4.34
C GLN A 289 38.75 22.95 4.46
N LYS A 290 39.82 22.15 4.25
CA LYS A 290 39.76 20.70 4.44
C LYS A 290 39.47 20.32 5.90
N ARG A 291 39.95 21.11 6.86
CA ARG A 291 39.65 20.95 8.29
C ARG A 291 38.21 21.33 8.64
N GLU A 292 37.65 22.36 7.99
CA GLU A 292 36.24 22.78 8.16
C GLU A 292 35.24 21.78 7.58
N ILE A 293 35.59 21.11 6.48
CA ILE A 293 34.76 20.04 5.86
C ILE A 293 34.57 18.85 6.81
N GLY A 294 35.49 18.65 7.77
CA GLY A 294 35.34 17.72 8.88
C GLY A 294 36.19 16.45 8.76
N GLN A 295 36.06 15.56 9.76
CA GLN A 295 36.99 14.45 9.97
C GLN A 295 36.63 13.14 9.26
N ARG A 296 35.46 13.03 8.61
CA ARG A 296 34.99 11.80 7.94
C ARG A 296 35.07 11.92 6.43
N ILE A 297 36.27 12.25 5.93
CA ILE A 297 36.57 12.31 4.50
C ILE A 297 37.00 10.91 4.06
N LYS A 298 36.25 10.34 3.12
CA LYS A 298 36.63 9.12 2.42
C LYS A 298 37.13 9.50 1.04
N GLN A 299 38.42 9.29 0.80
CA GLN A 299 39.04 9.53 -0.49
C GLN A 299 38.78 8.35 -1.43
N VAL A 300 38.44 8.67 -2.67
CA VAL A 300 38.12 7.73 -3.74
C VAL A 300 38.70 8.29 -5.04
N ASN A 301 39.40 7.48 -5.83
CA ASN A 301 40.02 8.01 -7.05
C ASN A 301 38.96 8.24 -8.13
N SER A 302 38.11 7.24 -8.36
CA SER A 302 37.10 7.22 -9.40
C SER A 302 35.71 6.91 -8.84
N LEU A 303 34.65 7.40 -9.49
CA LEU A 303 33.27 6.96 -9.18
C LEU A 303 33.09 5.45 -9.32
N ASN A 304 33.94 4.77 -10.11
CA ASN A 304 33.89 3.32 -10.29
C ASN A 304 34.32 2.51 -9.05
N GLU A 305 35.03 3.14 -8.11
CA GLU A 305 35.41 2.50 -6.83
C GLU A 305 34.26 2.56 -5.79
N LEU A 306 33.20 3.31 -6.06
CA LEU A 306 31.99 3.35 -5.23
C LEU A 306 31.12 2.11 -5.47
N GLU A 307 30.26 1.79 -4.51
CA GLU A 307 29.20 0.79 -4.72
C GLU A 307 28.38 1.18 -5.98
N PRO A 308 28.01 0.24 -6.88
CA PRO A 308 27.43 0.56 -8.19
C PRO A 308 26.23 1.51 -8.11
N TRP A 309 25.33 1.25 -7.16
CA TRP A 309 24.16 2.10 -6.95
C TRP A 309 24.56 3.52 -6.52
N LEU A 310 25.60 3.67 -5.69
CA LEU A 310 26.04 4.97 -5.21
C LEU A 310 26.69 5.74 -6.35
N ALA A 311 27.52 5.08 -7.16
CA ALA A 311 28.12 5.65 -8.37
C ALA A 311 27.05 6.17 -9.34
N ASP A 312 26.01 5.37 -9.62
CA ASP A 312 24.90 5.77 -10.49
C ASP A 312 24.16 6.99 -9.95
N LYS A 313 23.97 7.06 -8.63
CA LYS A 313 23.35 8.23 -8.00
C LYS A 313 24.22 9.47 -8.10
N PHE A 314 25.53 9.35 -7.91
CA PHE A 314 26.49 10.43 -8.12
C PHE A 314 26.42 10.94 -9.56
N ARG A 315 26.49 10.05 -10.56
CA ARG A 315 26.39 10.41 -11.98
C ARG A 315 25.10 11.15 -12.29
N SER A 316 23.96 10.69 -11.77
CA SER A 316 22.66 11.36 -12.00
C SER A 316 22.65 12.80 -11.48
N ILE A 317 23.30 13.06 -10.35
CA ILE A 317 23.38 14.39 -9.75
C ILE A 317 24.36 15.27 -10.49
N LEU A 318 25.52 14.72 -10.90
CA LEU A 318 26.53 15.45 -11.66
C LEU A 318 26.01 15.90 -13.03
N VAL A 319 25.22 15.05 -13.70
CA VAL A 319 24.53 15.39 -14.95
C VAL A 319 23.51 16.51 -14.72
N MET A 320 22.75 16.47 -13.62
CA MET A 320 21.79 17.53 -13.28
C MET A 320 22.46 18.84 -12.83
N SER A 321 23.68 18.80 -12.30
CA SER A 321 24.43 19.98 -11.87
C SER A 321 25.24 20.66 -12.97
N LYS A 322 25.43 20.02 -14.13
CA LYS A 322 26.03 20.69 -15.29
C LYS A 322 24.99 21.67 -15.85
N PRO A 323 25.24 22.99 -15.87
CA PRO A 323 24.36 23.90 -16.58
C PRO A 323 24.42 23.55 -18.07
N SER A 324 23.27 23.21 -18.64
CA SER A 324 23.09 23.09 -20.09
C SER A 324 23.16 24.46 -20.75
N TYR A 325 24.35 25.08 -20.79
CA TYR A 325 24.64 26.21 -21.66
C TYR A 325 26.10 26.14 -22.12
N ALA A 326 26.35 25.34 -23.15
CA ALA A 326 27.38 25.71 -24.12
C ALA A 326 26.71 26.60 -25.15
N VAL A 327 26.54 27.90 -24.83
CA VAL A 327 26.38 28.90 -25.88
C VAL A 327 27.79 29.14 -26.41
N SER A 328 28.09 28.50 -27.54
CA SER A 328 29.27 28.83 -28.33
C SER A 328 29.14 30.28 -28.77
N PHE A 329 29.96 31.17 -28.19
CA PHE A 329 30.29 32.40 -28.89
C PHE A 329 31.17 31.99 -30.08
N ASN A 330 30.55 31.83 -31.24
CA ASN A 330 31.27 31.90 -32.50
C ASN A 330 31.77 33.33 -32.63
N ASN A 331 33.09 33.49 -32.56
CA ASN A 331 33.76 34.69 -33.03
C ASN A 331 33.54 34.78 -34.55
N TYR A 332 32.86 35.85 -34.97
CA TYR A 332 33.11 36.52 -36.24
C TYR A 332 33.40 37.98 -35.96
#